data_AF-A0A2U1INL1-F1
#
_entry.id   AF-A0A2U1INL1-F1
#
_cell.length_a   1.000
_cell.length_b   1.000
_cell.length_c   1.000
_cell.angle_alpha   90.00
_cell.angle_beta   90.00
_cell.angle_gamma   90.00
#
_symmetry.space_group_name_H-M   'P 1'
#
loop_
_entity.id
_entity.type
_entity.pdbx_description
1 polymer ?
#
loop_
_entity_poly.entity_id
_entity_poly.type
_entity_poly.pdbx_seq_one_letter_code
_entity_poly.pdbx_strand_id
1 'polypeptide(L)'
;MNAPLALANSWILLAGSISTATDNTQIDKAHEFVDAFVKEALAGGGGFVAYFAAEPVNADNKPLLFDWTVAQAINQVFPGEHEKPRLKVVASHERLKTKASREQRDLLNGMIARGVAELVPMDEEIVTGGNVGDEQVAHATLMVVLGGGKGVVDRARKMIKKSAPVLPLDLELGANSEDGEGALSVLRSFRTTPLNYMPFSGNTVVKRLPSLSLQEPVLPISDIAKRIVNIFFEEEQARISALPPDVLVLTALPIELAAAKQALGIAEDAVAITTTSGLHTWKAPVIRRDGGVASCMVACFANAGNVDAAVVTATLLTEFRPDNVVMMGIAAGIRKKCALGEVVIAERIVAYGGQAVLANGVIEPRPEMTKLAFRVRQDLASYLSNPAGLTARLTPIYERMDIVLPASTKGTKVAQGVVPKAATVASGEWLIRDPEKFLQLRELHGKIEVAEMEGAGVFAACEAHNKPVLMIRGISDFGDSKKDSRFHHWASQAAAAVTVDYIACGLSLNS
;
A
#
# COMPACT_ATOMS: atom_id res chain seq x y z
N MET A 1 13.58 -21.78 3.55
CA MET A 1 12.95 -20.50 3.17
C MET A 1 11.48 -20.61 3.53
N ASN A 2 11.00 -19.92 4.56
CA ASN A 2 9.58 -19.88 4.86
C ASN A 2 8.86 -19.24 3.67
N ALA A 3 7.85 -19.92 3.12
CA ALA A 3 6.98 -19.29 2.13
C ALA A 3 6.43 -17.99 2.74
N PRO A 4 6.32 -16.89 1.97
CA PRO A 4 5.64 -15.70 2.46
C PRO A 4 4.25 -16.12 2.97
N LEU A 5 3.86 -15.63 4.15
CA LEU A 5 2.54 -15.87 4.72
C LEU A 5 1.50 -15.15 3.86
N ALA A 6 1.17 -15.77 2.73
CA ALA A 6 0.39 -15.22 1.62
C ALA A 6 -0.99 -14.69 2.04
N LEU A 7 -1.53 -15.19 3.14
CA LEU A 7 -2.85 -14.88 3.69
C LEU A 7 -2.78 -14.47 5.17
N ALA A 8 -1.64 -13.97 5.66
CA ALA A 8 -1.39 -13.70 7.10
C ALA A 8 -2.48 -12.90 7.83
N ASN A 9 -3.16 -12.00 7.11
CA ASN A 9 -4.20 -11.11 7.64
C ASN A 9 -5.60 -11.44 7.09
N SER A 10 -5.77 -12.59 6.45
CA SER A 10 -7.01 -12.96 5.78
C SER A 10 -7.89 -13.87 6.63
N TRP A 11 -9.17 -13.53 6.71
CA TRP A 11 -10.22 -14.33 7.33
C TRP A 11 -11.18 -14.83 6.25
N ILE A 12 -11.24 -16.14 6.07
CA ILE A 12 -11.94 -16.80 4.98
C ILE A 12 -13.33 -17.23 5.46
N LEU A 13 -14.36 -16.78 4.75
CA LEU A 13 -15.70 -17.32 4.87
C LEU A 13 -15.93 -18.36 3.79
N LEU A 14 -15.98 -19.63 4.16
CA LEU A 14 -16.44 -20.70 3.27
C LEU A 14 -17.95 -20.84 3.44
N ALA A 15 -18.71 -20.30 2.49
CA ALA A 15 -20.16 -20.31 2.54
C ALA A 15 -20.74 -21.34 1.59
N GLY A 16 -21.55 -22.24 2.15
CA GLY A 16 -22.12 -23.33 1.39
C GLY A 16 -23.03 -24.22 2.21
N SER A 17 -23.90 -24.94 1.52
CA SER A 17 -24.68 -26.04 2.07
C SER A 17 -25.03 -27.01 0.95
N ILE A 18 -25.37 -28.24 1.28
CA ILE A 18 -25.67 -29.28 0.31
C ILE A 18 -27.14 -29.67 0.42
N SER A 19 -27.79 -29.94 -0.71
CA SER A 19 -29.14 -30.48 -0.75
C SER A 19 -29.16 -31.92 -0.24
N THR A 20 -30.23 -32.30 0.43
CA THR A 20 -30.47 -33.70 0.83
C THR A 20 -30.58 -34.65 -0.36
N ALA A 21 -30.84 -34.13 -1.57
CA ALA A 21 -30.95 -34.91 -2.80
C ALA A 21 -29.60 -35.11 -3.53
N THR A 22 -28.51 -34.51 -3.04
CA THR A 22 -27.19 -34.63 -3.66
C THR A 22 -26.59 -36.02 -3.43
N ASP A 23 -25.98 -36.58 -4.48
CA ASP A 23 -25.30 -37.87 -4.42
C ASP A 23 -24.10 -37.86 -3.47
N ASN A 24 -23.88 -38.97 -2.76
CA ASN A 24 -22.81 -39.12 -1.78
C ASN A 24 -21.41 -38.86 -2.35
N THR A 25 -21.17 -39.19 -3.63
CA THR A 25 -19.86 -38.95 -4.25
C THR A 25 -19.57 -37.45 -4.39
N GLN A 26 -20.59 -36.63 -4.66
CA GLN A 26 -20.46 -35.18 -4.74
C GLN A 26 -20.31 -34.55 -3.35
N ILE A 27 -20.99 -35.10 -2.34
CA ILE A 27 -20.81 -34.70 -0.94
C ILE A 27 -19.37 -34.98 -0.50
N ASP A 28 -18.88 -36.20 -0.72
CA ASP A 28 -17.52 -36.59 -0.35
C ASP A 28 -16.47 -35.73 -1.04
N LYS A 29 -16.66 -35.45 -2.35
CA LYS A 29 -15.79 -34.54 -3.11
C LYS A 29 -15.78 -33.13 -2.53
N ALA A 30 -16.94 -32.60 -2.11
CA ALA A 30 -17.03 -31.27 -1.51
C ALA A 30 -16.26 -31.20 -0.19
N HIS A 31 -16.43 -32.20 0.68
CA HIS A 31 -15.74 -32.26 1.96
C HIS A 31 -14.23 -32.51 1.83
N GLU A 32 -13.82 -33.34 0.86
CA GLU A 32 -12.41 -33.52 0.49
C GLU A 32 -11.77 -32.20 0.07
N PHE A 33 -12.47 -31.43 -0.79
CA PHE A 33 -12.01 -30.10 -1.18
C PHE A 33 -11.92 -29.13 0.00
N VAL A 34 -12.93 -29.09 0.88
CA VAL A 34 -12.91 -28.21 2.05
C VAL A 34 -11.71 -28.52 2.94
N ASP A 35 -11.45 -29.80 3.23
CA ASP A 35 -10.30 -30.21 4.04
C ASP A 35 -8.96 -29.79 3.41
N ALA A 36 -8.77 -30.08 2.11
CA ALA A 36 -7.57 -29.66 1.37
C ALA A 36 -7.40 -28.14 1.34
N PHE A 37 -8.48 -27.39 1.06
CA PHE A 37 -8.44 -25.94 0.99
C PHE A 37 -8.13 -25.29 2.35
N VAL A 38 -8.70 -25.80 3.44
CA VAL A 38 -8.38 -25.33 4.79
C VAL A 38 -6.91 -25.52 5.10
N LYS A 39 -6.35 -26.70 4.83
CA LYS A 39 -4.92 -27.00 5.06
C LYS A 39 -4.00 -26.07 4.29
N GLU A 40 -4.27 -25.84 3.00
CA GLU A 40 -3.48 -24.94 2.16
C GLU A 40 -3.61 -23.47 2.60
N ALA A 41 -4.81 -23.02 2.97
CA ALA A 41 -5.02 -21.65 3.46
C ALA A 41 -4.30 -21.39 4.80
N LEU A 42 -4.30 -22.36 5.72
CA LEU A 42 -3.58 -22.27 6.98
C LEU A 42 -2.06 -22.27 6.76
N ALA A 43 -1.54 -23.05 5.81
CA ALA A 43 -0.14 -23.00 5.41
C ALA A 43 0.26 -21.62 4.86
N GLY A 44 -0.66 -20.94 4.16
CA GLY A 44 -0.54 -19.54 3.76
C GLY A 44 -0.69 -18.53 4.90
N GLY A 45 -1.02 -18.96 6.12
CA GLY A 45 -1.22 -18.09 7.28
C GLY A 45 -2.61 -17.49 7.42
N GLY A 46 -3.60 -17.97 6.66
CA GLY A 46 -5.00 -17.54 6.77
C GLY A 46 -5.71 -18.04 8.03
N GLY A 47 -6.89 -17.49 8.31
CA GLY A 47 -7.84 -17.97 9.31
C GLY A 47 -9.24 -18.11 8.70
N PHE A 48 -10.16 -18.74 9.44
CA PHE A 48 -11.53 -19.01 8.98
C PHE A 48 -12.59 -18.39 9.90
N VAL A 49 -13.74 -18.06 9.32
CA VAL A 49 -14.94 -17.64 10.05
C VAL A 49 -16.05 -18.64 9.73
N ALA A 50 -16.60 -19.30 10.74
CA ALA A 50 -17.64 -20.31 10.58
C ALA A 50 -18.70 -20.20 11.67
N TYR A 51 -19.93 -20.60 11.35
CA TYR A 51 -21.04 -20.56 12.31
C TYR A 51 -21.35 -21.97 12.80
N PHE A 52 -21.36 -22.16 14.11
CA PHE A 52 -21.49 -23.49 14.71
C PHE A 52 -22.84 -23.66 15.41
N ALA A 53 -23.62 -24.64 14.96
CA ALA A 53 -24.87 -25.07 15.58
C ALA A 53 -25.12 -26.57 15.32
N ALA A 54 -26.12 -26.93 14.51
CA ALA A 54 -26.39 -28.31 14.12
C ALA A 54 -25.49 -28.75 12.95
N GLU A 55 -25.24 -30.04 12.84
CA GLU A 55 -24.69 -30.68 11.63
C GLU A 55 -25.79 -31.54 10.99
N PRO A 56 -26.58 -30.99 10.04
CA PRO A 56 -27.55 -31.79 9.32
C PRO A 56 -26.82 -32.82 8.45
N VAL A 57 -27.38 -34.02 8.39
CA VAL A 57 -26.85 -35.14 7.61
C VAL A 57 -27.93 -35.68 6.67
N ASN A 58 -27.51 -36.32 5.57
CA ASN A 58 -28.42 -37.05 4.68
C ASN A 58 -28.78 -38.46 5.23
N ALA A 59 -29.51 -39.24 4.44
CA ALA A 59 -29.93 -40.59 4.81
C ALA A 59 -28.76 -41.56 5.07
N ASP A 60 -27.61 -41.33 4.45
CA ASP A 60 -26.38 -42.11 4.63
C ASP A 60 -25.43 -41.50 5.67
N ASN A 61 -25.95 -40.60 6.51
CA ASN A 61 -25.22 -39.93 7.58
C ASN A 61 -24.03 -39.07 7.10
N LYS A 62 -24.09 -38.57 5.86
CA LYS A 62 -23.10 -37.63 5.31
C LYS A 62 -23.47 -36.19 5.69
N PRO A 63 -22.51 -35.37 6.16
CA PRO A 63 -22.77 -33.98 6.52
C PRO A 63 -23.18 -33.13 5.32
N LEU A 64 -24.08 -32.18 5.55
CA LEU A 64 -24.62 -31.27 4.54
C LEU A 64 -24.13 -29.82 4.70
N LEU A 65 -23.29 -29.57 5.71
CA LEU A 65 -22.66 -28.27 6.00
C LEU A 65 -21.15 -28.46 6.17
N PHE A 66 -20.38 -27.40 5.94
CA PHE A 66 -18.92 -27.44 5.94
C PHE A 66 -18.27 -26.97 7.25
N ASP A 67 -19.02 -26.31 8.15
CA ASP A 67 -18.47 -25.64 9.34
C ASP A 67 -17.64 -26.58 10.23
N TRP A 68 -18.14 -27.80 10.47
CA TRP A 68 -17.47 -28.80 11.28
C TRP A 68 -16.24 -29.41 10.60
N THR A 69 -16.28 -29.60 9.27
CA THR A 69 -15.10 -30.01 8.49
C THR A 69 -13.99 -28.99 8.58
N VAL A 70 -14.32 -27.69 8.54
CA VAL A 70 -13.34 -26.60 8.74
C VAL A 70 -12.72 -26.70 10.13
N ALA A 71 -13.52 -26.83 11.19
CA ALA A 71 -13.00 -26.95 12.55
C ALA A 71 -12.10 -28.18 12.75
N GLN A 72 -12.51 -29.33 12.19
CA GLN A 72 -11.73 -30.57 12.25
C GLN A 72 -10.38 -30.42 11.53
N ALA A 73 -10.37 -29.86 10.32
CA ALA A 73 -9.15 -29.63 9.55
C ALA A 73 -8.18 -28.68 10.28
N ILE A 74 -8.68 -27.59 10.86
CA ILE A 74 -7.87 -26.66 11.67
C ILE A 74 -7.28 -27.37 12.90
N ASN A 75 -8.10 -28.16 13.61
CA ASN A 75 -7.66 -28.91 14.78
C ASN A 75 -6.56 -29.95 14.44
N GLN A 76 -6.64 -30.59 13.27
CA GLN A 76 -5.60 -31.51 12.80
C GLN A 76 -4.27 -30.81 12.54
N VAL A 77 -4.31 -29.59 11.96
CA VAL A 77 -3.10 -28.80 11.68
C VAL A 77 -2.50 -28.21 12.96
N PHE A 78 -3.33 -27.83 13.92
CA PHE A 78 -2.92 -27.21 15.19
C PHE A 78 -3.42 -28.02 16.41
N PRO A 79 -2.78 -29.16 16.73
CA PRO A 79 -3.18 -30.00 17.87
C PRO A 79 -2.70 -29.46 19.23
N GLY A 80 -1.81 -28.46 19.26
CA GLY A 80 -1.24 -27.88 20.47
C GLY A 80 -1.75 -26.47 20.77
N GLU A 81 -1.10 -25.81 21.74
CA GLU A 81 -1.28 -24.38 21.98
C GLU A 81 -0.80 -23.56 20.77
N HIS A 82 -1.48 -22.46 20.49
CA HIS A 82 -1.13 -21.56 19.39
C HIS A 82 -1.42 -20.11 19.79
N GLU A 83 -0.47 -19.21 19.51
CA GLU A 83 -0.53 -17.81 19.98
C GLU A 83 -1.62 -16.96 19.31
N LYS A 84 -2.01 -17.31 18.08
CA LYS A 84 -2.98 -16.54 17.28
C LYS A 84 -4.17 -17.39 16.84
N PRO A 85 -5.42 -16.91 16.98
CA PRO A 85 -6.57 -17.70 16.53
C PRO A 85 -6.54 -17.90 15.02
N ARG A 86 -6.93 -19.12 14.60
CA ARG A 86 -7.11 -19.55 13.20
C ARG A 86 -8.57 -19.81 12.84
N LEU A 87 -9.45 -19.85 13.84
CA LEU A 87 -10.89 -19.99 13.67
C LEU A 87 -11.63 -18.96 14.52
N LYS A 88 -12.51 -18.18 13.89
CA LYS A 88 -13.53 -17.41 14.58
C LYS A 88 -14.82 -18.22 14.62
N VAL A 89 -15.22 -18.56 15.83
CA VAL A 89 -16.38 -19.40 16.14
C VAL A 89 -17.57 -18.46 16.36
N VAL A 90 -18.36 -18.23 15.31
CA VAL A 90 -19.62 -17.49 15.44
C VAL A 90 -20.66 -18.45 16.01
N ALA A 91 -21.14 -18.20 17.22
CA ALA A 91 -22.10 -19.10 17.85
C ALA A 91 -22.98 -18.39 18.89
N SER A 92 -24.21 -18.89 19.03
CA SER A 92 -25.06 -18.63 20.20
C SER A 92 -24.87 -19.76 21.22
N HIS A 93 -24.76 -19.40 22.49
CA HIS A 93 -24.47 -20.36 23.56
C HIS A 93 -25.56 -21.44 23.68
N GLU A 94 -26.83 -21.05 23.72
CA GLU A 94 -27.96 -21.98 23.79
C GLU A 94 -28.04 -22.88 22.56
N ARG A 95 -27.90 -22.33 21.34
CA ARG A 95 -27.97 -23.14 20.10
C ARG A 95 -26.84 -24.15 20.02
N LEU A 96 -25.63 -23.76 20.38
CA LEU A 96 -24.50 -24.67 20.40
C LEU A 96 -24.72 -25.77 21.45
N LYS A 97 -25.23 -25.43 22.63
CA LYS A 97 -25.51 -26.40 23.71
C LYS A 97 -26.61 -27.40 23.36
N THR A 98 -27.64 -26.96 22.64
CA THR A 98 -28.84 -27.76 22.32
C THR A 98 -28.69 -28.57 21.03
N LYS A 99 -27.98 -28.05 20.03
CA LYS A 99 -27.92 -28.65 18.69
C LYS A 99 -26.62 -29.36 18.36
N ALA A 100 -25.51 -29.02 19.02
CA ALA A 100 -24.23 -29.69 18.79
C ALA A 100 -24.04 -30.88 19.73
N SER A 101 -23.40 -31.93 19.22
CA SER A 101 -23.05 -33.11 20.02
C SER A 101 -22.06 -32.76 21.13
N ARG A 102 -21.87 -33.66 22.10
CA ARG A 102 -20.86 -33.46 23.15
C ARG A 102 -19.45 -33.38 22.55
N GLU A 103 -19.12 -34.27 21.62
CA GLU A 103 -17.81 -34.33 20.95
C GLU A 103 -17.52 -33.03 20.17
N GLN A 104 -18.52 -32.52 19.46
CA GLN A 104 -18.47 -31.25 18.74
C GLN A 104 -18.19 -30.05 19.68
N ARG A 105 -18.85 -30.02 20.84
CA ARG A 105 -18.61 -28.98 21.87
C ARG A 105 -17.23 -29.11 22.50
N ASP A 106 -16.80 -30.34 22.80
CA ASP A 106 -15.48 -30.61 23.37
C ASP A 106 -14.36 -30.21 22.39
N LEU A 107 -14.57 -30.43 21.07
CA LEU A 107 -13.66 -29.96 20.01
C LEU A 107 -13.50 -28.43 20.03
N LEU A 108 -14.59 -27.68 19.95
CA LEU A 108 -14.52 -26.21 19.89
C LEU A 108 -13.95 -25.63 21.19
N ASN A 109 -14.41 -26.10 22.35
CA ASN A 109 -13.92 -25.64 23.64
C ASN A 109 -12.42 -25.95 23.81
N GLY A 110 -11.96 -27.11 23.35
CA GLY A 110 -10.54 -27.47 23.34
C GLY A 110 -9.71 -26.58 22.42
N MET A 111 -10.23 -26.23 21.24
CA MET A 111 -9.57 -25.28 20.33
C MET A 111 -9.47 -23.87 20.94
N ILE A 112 -10.53 -23.40 21.62
CA ILE A 112 -10.54 -22.10 22.31
C ILE A 112 -9.54 -22.10 23.46
N ALA A 113 -9.54 -23.14 24.30
CA ALA A 113 -8.63 -23.25 25.43
C ALA A 113 -7.15 -23.25 25.03
N ARG A 114 -6.83 -23.76 23.82
CA ARG A 114 -5.48 -23.76 23.25
C ARG A 114 -5.12 -22.49 22.47
N GLY A 115 -6.02 -21.51 22.38
CA GLY A 115 -5.79 -20.27 21.60
C GLY A 115 -5.88 -20.44 20.08
N VAL A 116 -6.25 -21.63 19.58
CA VAL A 116 -6.42 -21.92 18.14
C VAL A 116 -7.72 -21.31 17.62
N ALA A 117 -8.74 -21.15 18.46
CA ALA A 117 -10.02 -20.56 18.11
C ALA A 117 -10.40 -19.41 19.05
N GLU A 118 -11.16 -18.45 18.52
CA GLU A 118 -11.72 -17.31 19.25
C GLU A 118 -13.24 -17.36 19.14
N LEU A 119 -13.94 -17.20 20.26
CA LEU A 119 -15.40 -17.17 20.29
C LEU A 119 -15.91 -15.77 19.91
N VAL A 120 -16.81 -15.72 18.94
CA VAL A 120 -17.60 -14.54 18.58
C VAL A 120 -19.05 -14.80 19.04
N PRO A 121 -19.44 -14.31 20.24
CA PRO A 121 -20.74 -14.61 20.80
C PRO A 121 -21.85 -13.86 20.07
N MET A 122 -22.96 -14.55 19.81
CA MET A 122 -24.19 -13.95 19.30
C MET A 122 -25.27 -13.88 20.38
N ASP A 123 -25.98 -12.76 20.42
CA ASP A 123 -27.16 -12.58 21.26
C ASP A 123 -28.30 -13.48 20.78
N GLU A 124 -28.90 -14.21 21.72
CA GLU A 124 -29.89 -15.25 21.51
C GLU A 124 -31.20 -14.69 20.98
N GLU A 125 -31.59 -13.49 21.41
CA GLU A 125 -32.83 -12.83 21.00
C GLU A 125 -32.85 -12.45 19.51
N ILE A 126 -31.67 -12.40 18.88
CA ILE A 126 -31.50 -11.92 17.51
C ILE A 126 -30.95 -12.98 16.54
N VAL A 127 -30.86 -14.27 16.92
CA VAL A 127 -30.27 -15.30 16.04
C VAL A 127 -31.20 -15.71 14.89
N THR A 128 -31.12 -14.95 13.80
CA THR A 128 -31.73 -15.25 12.50
C THR A 128 -30.66 -15.64 11.48
N GLY A 129 -31.05 -16.30 10.39
CA GLY A 129 -30.10 -16.62 9.32
C GLY A 129 -29.43 -15.39 8.70
N GLY A 130 -30.15 -14.26 8.66
CA GLY A 130 -29.61 -12.96 8.21
C GLY A 130 -28.54 -12.42 9.14
N ASN A 131 -28.84 -12.35 10.45
CA ASN A 131 -27.92 -11.80 11.45
C ASN A 131 -26.66 -12.67 11.61
N VAL A 132 -26.79 -14.00 11.50
CA VAL A 132 -25.63 -14.91 11.43
C VAL A 132 -24.77 -14.59 10.21
N GLY A 133 -25.39 -14.37 9.05
CA GLY A 133 -24.68 -13.95 7.84
C GLY A 133 -23.96 -12.61 8.00
N ASP A 134 -24.57 -11.65 8.69
CA ASP A 134 -23.97 -10.34 8.96
C ASP A 134 -22.75 -10.46 9.86
N GLU A 135 -22.82 -11.25 10.93
CA GLU A 135 -21.69 -11.49 11.85
C GLU A 135 -20.52 -12.20 11.15
N GLN A 136 -20.82 -13.24 10.34
CA GLN A 136 -19.82 -13.92 9.53
C GLN A 136 -19.13 -12.96 8.55
N VAL A 137 -19.92 -12.12 7.86
CA VAL A 137 -19.41 -11.13 6.90
C VAL A 137 -18.61 -10.05 7.63
N ALA A 138 -18.98 -9.62 8.83
CA ALA A 138 -18.24 -8.61 9.59
C ALA A 138 -16.79 -9.03 9.87
N HIS A 139 -16.55 -10.33 10.09
CA HIS A 139 -15.23 -10.86 10.39
C HIS A 139 -14.45 -11.42 9.20
N ALA A 140 -15.10 -11.69 8.07
CA ALA A 140 -14.43 -12.25 6.89
C ALA A 140 -13.76 -11.15 6.04
N THR A 141 -12.57 -11.40 5.51
CA THR A 141 -11.91 -10.52 4.52
C THR A 141 -12.06 -11.04 3.09
N LEU A 142 -12.34 -12.33 2.92
CA LEU A 142 -12.58 -12.96 1.61
C LEU A 142 -13.58 -14.13 1.75
N MET A 143 -14.17 -14.55 0.64
CA MET A 143 -15.20 -15.59 0.63
C MET A 143 -14.96 -16.62 -0.48
N VAL A 144 -15.15 -17.89 -0.15
CA VAL A 144 -15.28 -19.00 -1.12
C VAL A 144 -16.72 -19.49 -1.08
N VAL A 145 -17.31 -19.68 -2.26
CA VAL A 145 -18.72 -20.05 -2.40
C VAL A 145 -18.84 -21.46 -2.97
N LEU A 146 -19.46 -22.37 -2.23
CA LEU A 146 -19.57 -23.79 -2.60
C LEU A 146 -20.99 -24.30 -2.33
N GLY A 147 -21.79 -24.49 -3.37
CA GLY A 147 -23.21 -24.86 -3.22
C GLY A 147 -24.08 -23.78 -2.57
N GLY A 148 -25.08 -24.21 -1.81
CA GLY A 148 -26.00 -23.36 -1.07
C GLY A 148 -27.13 -22.77 -1.91
N GLY A 149 -27.88 -21.87 -1.28
CA GLY A 149 -29.05 -21.22 -1.88
C GLY A 149 -29.11 -19.71 -1.60
N LYS A 150 -30.28 -19.15 -1.29
CA LYS A 150 -30.46 -17.68 -1.19
C LYS A 150 -29.57 -17.04 -0.12
N GLY A 151 -29.39 -17.68 1.03
CA GLY A 151 -28.53 -17.16 2.10
C GLY A 151 -27.06 -17.03 1.69
N VAL A 152 -26.57 -17.91 0.81
CA VAL A 152 -25.21 -17.83 0.28
C VAL A 152 -25.06 -16.67 -0.72
N VAL A 153 -26.06 -16.47 -1.58
CA VAL A 153 -26.11 -15.32 -2.50
C VAL A 153 -26.16 -14.00 -1.74
N ASP A 154 -26.92 -13.93 -0.65
CA ASP A 154 -27.00 -12.75 0.22
C ASP A 154 -25.63 -12.39 0.84
N ARG A 155 -24.94 -13.38 1.42
CA ARG A 155 -23.57 -13.18 1.94
C ARG A 155 -22.60 -12.71 0.86
N ALA A 156 -22.66 -13.30 -0.33
CA ALA A 156 -21.83 -12.88 -1.46
C ALA A 156 -22.08 -11.41 -1.82
N ARG A 157 -23.35 -10.98 -1.88
CA ARG A 157 -23.70 -9.55 -2.12
C ARG A 157 -23.16 -8.64 -1.03
N LYS A 158 -23.22 -9.05 0.24
CA LYS A 158 -22.68 -8.27 1.36
C LYS A 158 -21.16 -8.15 1.32
N MET A 159 -20.45 -9.22 0.93
CA MET A 159 -19.00 -9.20 0.70
C MET A 159 -18.62 -8.26 -0.46
N ILE A 160 -19.36 -8.30 -1.58
CA ILE A 160 -19.16 -7.41 -2.73
C ILE A 160 -19.35 -5.94 -2.35
N LYS A 161 -20.38 -5.64 -1.54
CA LYS A 161 -20.67 -4.26 -1.10
C LYS A 161 -19.51 -3.61 -0.33
N LYS A 162 -18.68 -4.40 0.34
CA LYS A 162 -17.47 -3.94 1.03
C LYS A 162 -16.18 -4.18 0.25
N SER A 163 -16.29 -4.47 -1.06
CA SER A 163 -15.16 -4.73 -1.97
C SER A 163 -14.25 -5.88 -1.51
N ALA A 164 -14.81 -6.89 -0.83
CA ALA A 164 -14.09 -8.09 -0.45
C ALA A 164 -14.17 -9.15 -1.57
N PRO A 165 -13.07 -9.88 -1.85
CA PRO A 165 -13.06 -10.87 -2.91
C PRO A 165 -13.95 -12.08 -2.60
N VAL A 166 -14.66 -12.56 -3.62
CA VAL A 166 -15.61 -13.67 -3.58
C VAL A 166 -15.33 -14.61 -4.75
N LEU A 167 -14.90 -15.84 -4.46
CA LEU A 167 -14.64 -16.86 -5.49
C LEU A 167 -15.71 -17.95 -5.47
N PRO A 168 -16.61 -17.99 -6.46
CA PRO A 168 -17.57 -19.07 -6.60
C PRO A 168 -16.99 -20.29 -7.32
N LEU A 169 -17.37 -21.48 -6.87
CA LEU A 169 -16.99 -22.78 -7.43
C LEU A 169 -18.20 -23.46 -8.07
N ASP A 170 -17.94 -24.36 -9.02
CA ASP A 170 -18.95 -24.91 -9.93
C ASP A 170 -19.58 -26.24 -9.49
N LEU A 171 -19.24 -26.74 -8.30
CA LEU A 171 -19.75 -28.03 -7.83
C LEU A 171 -21.27 -27.99 -7.60
N GLU A 172 -21.98 -28.92 -8.25
CA GLU A 172 -23.44 -29.01 -8.20
C GLU A 172 -23.93 -29.68 -6.91
N LEU A 173 -24.07 -28.88 -5.85
CA LEU A 173 -24.48 -29.34 -4.52
C LEU A 173 -25.91 -28.94 -4.14
N GLY A 174 -26.55 -28.04 -4.87
CA GLY A 174 -27.85 -27.47 -4.48
C GLY A 174 -27.81 -26.77 -3.11
N ALA A 175 -28.96 -26.69 -2.45
CA ALA A 175 -29.13 -26.03 -1.15
C ALA A 175 -29.86 -26.94 -0.17
N ASN A 176 -29.44 -26.94 1.11
CA ASN A 176 -30.14 -27.70 2.16
C ASN A 176 -31.60 -27.23 2.34
N SER A 177 -31.87 -25.95 2.10
CA SER A 177 -33.22 -25.37 2.14
C SER A 177 -33.95 -25.39 0.80
N GLU A 178 -33.33 -25.93 -0.26
CA GLU A 178 -33.85 -25.97 -1.65
C GLU A 178 -34.37 -24.62 -2.17
N ASP A 179 -33.78 -23.51 -1.71
CA ASP A 179 -34.34 -22.17 -1.90
C ASP A 179 -33.68 -21.36 -3.04
N GLY A 180 -32.69 -21.93 -3.74
CA GLY A 180 -32.03 -21.33 -4.90
C GLY A 180 -30.76 -22.06 -5.34
N GLU A 181 -30.10 -21.53 -6.38
CA GLU A 181 -28.93 -22.14 -7.02
C GLU A 181 -27.57 -21.74 -6.42
N GLY A 182 -27.56 -20.89 -5.39
CA GLY A 182 -26.37 -20.53 -4.61
C GLY A 182 -25.12 -20.21 -5.45
N ALA A 183 -24.05 -20.98 -5.21
CA ALA A 183 -22.76 -20.84 -5.87
C ALA A 183 -22.84 -20.80 -7.40
N LEU A 184 -23.71 -21.57 -8.04
CA LEU A 184 -23.84 -21.58 -9.50
C LEU A 184 -24.41 -20.26 -10.03
N SER A 185 -25.37 -19.67 -9.31
CA SER A 185 -25.89 -18.34 -9.63
C SER A 185 -24.80 -17.27 -9.47
N VAL A 186 -24.04 -17.33 -8.38
CA VAL A 186 -22.89 -16.44 -8.12
C VAL A 186 -21.83 -16.58 -9.21
N LEU A 187 -21.53 -17.81 -9.65
CA LEU A 187 -20.57 -18.10 -10.72
C LEU A 187 -21.00 -17.51 -12.07
N ARG A 188 -22.28 -17.59 -12.43
CA ARG A 188 -22.79 -16.95 -13.65
C ARG A 188 -22.61 -15.43 -13.60
N SER A 189 -22.93 -14.80 -12.48
CA SER A 189 -22.71 -13.36 -12.29
C SER A 189 -21.23 -12.98 -12.23
N PHE A 190 -20.36 -13.85 -11.71
CA PHE A 190 -18.92 -13.63 -11.74
C PHE A 190 -18.36 -13.61 -13.16
N ARG A 191 -18.84 -14.50 -14.04
CA ARG A 191 -18.44 -14.52 -15.46
C ARG A 191 -18.87 -13.25 -16.21
N THR A 192 -20.00 -12.64 -15.85
CA THR A 192 -20.50 -11.42 -16.50
C THR A 192 -19.90 -10.14 -15.92
N THR A 193 -19.63 -10.11 -14.61
CA THR A 193 -19.12 -8.93 -13.90
C THR A 193 -17.93 -9.26 -12.99
N PRO A 194 -16.80 -9.72 -13.55
CA PRO A 194 -15.67 -10.26 -12.79
C PRO A 194 -15.14 -9.33 -11.70
N LEU A 195 -15.01 -8.04 -11.99
CA LEU A 195 -14.44 -7.05 -11.06
C LEU A 195 -15.38 -6.73 -9.88
N ASN A 196 -16.66 -7.11 -9.92
CA ASN A 196 -17.52 -6.98 -8.73
C ASN A 196 -17.16 -8.02 -7.66
N TYR A 197 -16.70 -9.19 -8.09
CA TYR A 197 -16.41 -10.32 -7.19
C TYR A 197 -14.93 -10.41 -6.84
N MET A 198 -14.03 -10.07 -7.77
CA MET A 198 -12.59 -10.03 -7.55
C MET A 198 -12.10 -8.65 -8.05
N PRO A 199 -12.12 -7.63 -7.17
CA PRO A 199 -11.91 -6.22 -7.52
C PRO A 199 -10.66 -5.91 -8.33
N PHE A 200 -9.57 -6.64 -8.12
CA PHE A 200 -8.27 -6.32 -8.74
C PHE A 200 -7.83 -7.33 -9.80
N SER A 201 -8.27 -8.59 -9.73
CA SER A 201 -7.82 -9.66 -10.63
C SER A 201 -8.94 -10.39 -11.38
N GLY A 202 -10.21 -9.99 -11.23
CA GLY A 202 -11.35 -10.77 -11.72
C GLY A 202 -11.30 -11.19 -13.20
N ASN A 203 -10.86 -10.29 -14.09
CA ASN A 203 -10.71 -10.60 -15.52
C ASN A 203 -9.68 -11.70 -15.79
N THR A 204 -8.62 -11.76 -14.98
CA THR A 204 -7.58 -12.80 -15.05
C THR A 204 -8.10 -14.10 -14.45
N VAL A 205 -8.81 -14.03 -13.31
CA VAL A 205 -9.33 -15.20 -12.60
C VAL A 205 -10.40 -15.92 -13.42
N VAL A 206 -11.29 -15.21 -14.12
CA VAL A 206 -12.31 -15.83 -14.99
C VAL A 206 -11.68 -16.74 -16.05
N LYS A 207 -10.51 -16.37 -16.60
CA LYS A 207 -9.78 -17.19 -17.58
C LYS A 207 -9.22 -18.49 -16.98
N ARG A 208 -9.03 -18.53 -15.66
CA ARG A 208 -8.49 -19.68 -14.93
C ARG A 208 -9.58 -20.61 -14.39
N LEU A 209 -10.86 -20.19 -14.38
CA LEU A 209 -11.99 -20.98 -13.85
C LEU A 209 -12.03 -22.44 -14.34
N PRO A 210 -11.79 -22.77 -15.63
CA PRO A 210 -11.79 -24.17 -16.07
C PRO A 210 -10.77 -25.05 -15.33
N SER A 211 -9.64 -24.48 -14.92
CA SER A 211 -8.61 -25.20 -14.14
C SER A 211 -8.93 -25.34 -12.65
N LEU A 212 -10.04 -24.75 -12.20
CA LEU A 212 -10.52 -24.77 -10.82
C LEU A 212 -11.83 -25.56 -10.66
N SER A 213 -12.31 -26.21 -11.74
CA SER A 213 -13.56 -26.96 -11.70
C SER A 213 -13.49 -28.09 -10.67
N LEU A 214 -14.48 -28.13 -9.78
CA LEU A 214 -14.72 -29.25 -8.87
C LEU A 214 -15.79 -30.20 -9.43
N GLN A 215 -16.65 -29.71 -10.33
CA GLN A 215 -17.64 -30.56 -10.98
C GLN A 215 -16.94 -31.59 -11.89
N GLU A 216 -16.04 -31.13 -12.75
CA GLU A 216 -15.23 -31.95 -13.67
C GLU A 216 -13.74 -31.66 -13.45
N PRO A 217 -13.14 -32.16 -12.35
CA PRO A 217 -11.77 -31.82 -12.00
C PRO A 217 -10.77 -32.42 -12.99
N VAL A 218 -9.99 -31.56 -13.63
CA VAL A 218 -8.86 -31.92 -14.50
C VAL A 218 -7.52 -31.97 -13.76
N LEU A 219 -7.53 -31.62 -12.48
CA LEU A 219 -6.38 -31.62 -11.57
C LEU A 219 -6.78 -32.28 -10.25
N PRO A 220 -5.80 -32.79 -9.46
CA PRO A 220 -6.06 -33.22 -8.09
C PRO A 220 -6.68 -32.10 -7.25
N ILE A 221 -7.59 -32.46 -6.34
CA ILE A 221 -8.29 -31.50 -5.46
C ILE A 221 -7.31 -30.66 -4.64
N SER A 222 -6.20 -31.26 -4.16
CA SER A 222 -5.14 -30.55 -3.46
C SER A 222 -4.49 -29.45 -4.31
N ASP A 223 -4.34 -29.67 -5.62
CA ASP A 223 -3.74 -28.69 -6.53
C ASP A 223 -4.72 -27.58 -6.87
N ILE A 224 -6.02 -27.89 -6.94
CA ILE A 224 -7.09 -26.88 -7.06
C ILE A 224 -7.09 -25.97 -5.82
N ALA A 225 -7.03 -26.55 -4.61
CA ALA A 225 -6.93 -25.81 -3.36
C ALA A 225 -5.73 -24.84 -3.35
N LYS A 226 -4.54 -25.32 -3.72
CA LYS A 226 -3.32 -24.49 -3.85
C LYS A 226 -3.52 -23.34 -4.83
N ARG A 227 -4.12 -23.59 -5.99
CA ARG A 227 -4.40 -22.56 -7.00
C ARG A 227 -5.35 -21.49 -6.49
N ILE A 228 -6.37 -21.87 -5.73
CA ILE A 228 -7.32 -20.93 -5.13
C ILE A 228 -6.61 -20.04 -4.10
N VAL A 229 -5.78 -20.61 -3.23
CA VAL A 229 -4.96 -19.82 -2.27
C VAL A 229 -4.06 -18.84 -3.02
N ASN A 230 -3.41 -19.26 -4.10
CA ASN A 230 -2.57 -18.39 -4.92
C ASN A 230 -3.38 -17.29 -5.65
N ILE A 231 -4.63 -17.55 -6.05
CA ILE A 231 -5.51 -16.52 -6.61
C ILE A 231 -5.81 -15.42 -5.58
N PHE A 232 -6.11 -15.78 -4.33
CA PHE A 232 -6.33 -14.78 -3.28
C PHE A 232 -5.04 -14.03 -2.92
N PHE A 233 -3.89 -14.70 -2.97
CA PHE A 233 -2.59 -14.03 -2.83
C PHE A 233 -2.36 -13.00 -3.94
N GLU A 234 -2.57 -13.37 -5.21
CA GLU A 234 -2.45 -12.45 -6.34
C GLU A 234 -3.45 -11.27 -6.25
N GLU A 235 -4.68 -11.52 -5.80
CA GLU A 235 -5.69 -10.49 -5.56
C GLU A 235 -5.22 -9.49 -4.49
N GLU A 236 -4.66 -9.97 -3.38
CA GLU A 236 -4.15 -9.12 -2.31
C GLU A 236 -2.92 -8.31 -2.75
N GLN A 237 -2.00 -8.92 -3.51
CA GLN A 237 -0.87 -8.19 -4.10
C GLN A 237 -1.34 -7.11 -5.07
N ALA A 238 -2.37 -7.39 -5.87
CA ALA A 238 -2.95 -6.42 -6.78
C ALA A 238 -3.68 -5.30 -6.03
N ARG A 239 -4.38 -5.61 -4.93
CA ARG A 239 -5.00 -4.64 -4.03
C ARG A 239 -3.96 -3.71 -3.42
N ILE A 240 -2.91 -4.27 -2.81
CA ILE A 240 -1.81 -3.49 -2.22
C ILE A 240 -1.16 -2.61 -3.29
N SER A 241 -0.97 -3.14 -4.49
CA SER A 241 -0.45 -2.37 -5.62
C SER A 241 -1.40 -1.27 -6.07
N ALA A 242 -2.71 -1.42 -5.91
CA ALA A 242 -3.68 -0.39 -6.27
C ALA A 242 -3.90 0.67 -5.19
N LEU A 243 -3.40 0.46 -3.96
CA LEU A 243 -3.48 1.46 -2.91
C LEU A 243 -2.73 2.74 -3.32
N PRO A 244 -3.27 3.92 -2.97
CA PRO A 244 -2.53 5.17 -3.05
C PRO A 244 -1.15 5.04 -2.38
N PRO A 245 -0.07 5.54 -3.00
CA PRO A 245 1.22 5.57 -2.33
C PRO A 245 1.19 6.57 -1.16
N ASP A 246 1.81 6.24 -0.05
CA ASP A 246 1.93 7.13 1.11
C ASP A 246 2.71 8.40 0.76
N VAL A 247 3.72 8.26 -0.10
CA VAL A 247 4.62 9.35 -0.52
C VAL A 247 4.87 9.33 -2.02
N LEU A 248 4.63 10.46 -2.67
CA LEU A 248 5.09 10.74 -4.03
C LEU A 248 6.42 11.49 -3.99
N VAL A 249 7.48 10.87 -4.51
CA VAL A 249 8.82 11.45 -4.65
C VAL A 249 9.00 11.98 -6.06
N LEU A 250 9.27 13.28 -6.18
CA LEU A 250 9.39 13.98 -7.47
C LEU A 250 10.81 14.46 -7.71
N THR A 251 11.30 14.24 -8.93
CA THR A 251 12.60 14.74 -9.43
C THR A 251 12.40 15.52 -10.72
N ALA A 252 13.29 16.44 -11.07
CA ALA A 252 13.23 17.18 -12.33
C ALA A 252 14.09 16.52 -13.42
N LEU A 253 15.31 16.08 -13.06
CA LEU A 253 16.34 15.67 -14.02
C LEU A 253 16.66 14.17 -13.95
N PRO A 254 17.17 13.55 -15.05
CA PRO A 254 17.58 12.15 -15.05
C PRO A 254 18.61 11.78 -13.97
N ILE A 255 19.55 12.69 -13.66
CA ILE A 255 20.56 12.46 -12.62
C ILE A 255 19.96 12.43 -11.20
N GLU A 256 18.89 13.21 -10.98
CA GLU A 256 18.15 13.23 -9.73
C GLU A 256 17.30 11.97 -9.59
N LEU A 257 16.65 11.55 -10.69
CA LEU A 257 15.91 10.29 -10.75
C LEU A 257 16.84 9.09 -10.46
N ALA A 258 18.04 9.07 -11.05
CA ALA A 258 19.02 8.01 -10.80
C ALA A 258 19.41 7.95 -9.30
N ALA A 259 19.67 9.10 -8.68
CA ALA A 259 19.96 9.18 -7.25
C ALA A 259 18.77 8.74 -6.38
N ALA A 260 17.54 9.13 -6.73
CA ALA A 260 16.33 8.70 -6.05
C ALA A 260 16.13 7.18 -6.14
N LYS A 261 16.30 6.59 -7.34
CA LYS A 261 16.24 5.14 -7.56
C LYS A 261 17.27 4.40 -6.70
N GLN A 262 18.52 4.86 -6.70
CA GLN A 262 19.59 4.27 -5.89
C GLN A 262 19.26 4.31 -4.39
N ALA A 263 18.83 5.46 -3.87
CA ALA A 263 18.51 5.63 -2.45
C ALA A 263 17.33 4.77 -2.00
N LEU A 264 16.32 4.62 -2.86
CA LEU A 264 15.09 3.84 -2.61
C LEU A 264 15.24 2.34 -2.93
N GLY A 265 16.42 1.89 -3.36
CA GLY A 265 16.67 0.48 -3.70
C GLY A 265 15.95 0.00 -4.96
N ILE A 266 15.59 0.91 -5.86
CA ILE A 266 15.01 0.56 -7.17
C ILE A 266 16.16 0.19 -8.10
N ALA A 267 16.11 -1.02 -8.67
CA ALA A 267 17.12 -1.49 -9.62
C ALA A 267 17.26 -0.57 -10.83
N GLU A 268 18.48 -0.46 -11.38
CA GLU A 268 18.75 0.42 -12.53
C GLU A 268 17.90 0.04 -13.75
N ASP A 269 17.74 -1.26 -13.99
CA ASP A 269 16.95 -1.87 -15.07
C ASP A 269 15.46 -2.05 -14.73
N ALA A 270 15.01 -1.56 -13.57
CA ALA A 270 13.61 -1.65 -13.18
C ALA A 270 12.71 -0.94 -14.22
N VAL A 271 11.80 -1.73 -14.81
CA VAL A 271 10.82 -1.25 -15.78
C VAL A 271 9.84 -0.32 -15.10
N ALA A 272 9.61 0.85 -15.70
CA ALA A 272 8.65 1.82 -15.18
C ALA A 272 7.21 1.33 -15.36
N ILE A 273 6.36 1.67 -14.40
CA ILE A 273 4.91 1.63 -14.56
C ILE A 273 4.52 2.89 -15.35
N THR A 274 3.99 2.69 -16.55
CA THR A 274 3.47 3.78 -17.38
C THR A 274 2.04 4.09 -16.97
N THR A 275 1.82 5.33 -16.57
CA THR A 275 0.50 5.88 -16.20
C THR A 275 -0.42 6.01 -17.41
N THR A 276 -1.70 6.28 -17.16
CA THR A 276 -2.67 6.57 -18.24
C THR A 276 -2.31 7.83 -19.05
N SER A 277 -1.55 8.74 -18.44
CA SER A 277 -1.05 9.98 -19.06
C SER A 277 0.32 9.83 -19.74
N GLY A 278 0.91 8.64 -19.73
CA GLY A 278 2.21 8.37 -20.34
C GLY A 278 3.43 8.69 -19.47
N LEU A 279 3.22 9.13 -18.23
CA LEU A 279 4.31 9.33 -17.24
C LEU A 279 4.87 7.99 -16.77
N HIS A 280 6.19 7.94 -16.56
CA HIS A 280 6.87 6.79 -15.97
C HIS A 280 6.99 6.94 -14.45
N THR A 281 6.60 5.88 -13.73
CA THR A 281 6.66 5.82 -12.27
C THR A 281 7.30 4.52 -11.79
N TRP A 282 7.89 4.56 -10.60
CA TRP A 282 8.47 3.39 -9.95
C TRP A 282 7.97 3.32 -8.51
N LYS A 283 7.71 2.11 -8.00
CA LYS A 283 7.32 1.91 -6.60
C LYS A 283 8.50 1.41 -5.78
N ALA A 284 8.60 1.88 -4.55
CA ALA A 284 9.60 1.44 -3.60
C ALA A 284 9.05 1.45 -2.17
N PRO A 285 9.25 0.38 -1.39
CA PRO A 285 8.97 0.40 0.03
C PRO A 285 10.08 1.12 0.80
N VAL A 286 9.72 1.93 1.79
CA VAL A 286 10.65 2.49 2.78
C VAL A 286 10.28 1.97 4.16
N ILE A 287 11.21 1.27 4.82
CA ILE A 287 11.02 0.78 6.18
C ILE A 287 11.09 1.98 7.14
N ARG A 288 10.03 2.17 7.91
CA ARG A 288 9.91 3.24 8.91
C ARG A 288 10.54 2.82 10.23
N ARG A 289 10.90 3.80 11.06
CA ARG A 289 11.48 3.57 12.39
C ARG A 289 10.54 2.86 13.36
N ASP A 290 9.23 3.00 13.18
CA ASP A 290 8.20 2.33 13.96
C ASP A 290 7.96 0.87 13.53
N GLY A 291 8.71 0.37 12.55
CA GLY A 291 8.55 -0.99 11.98
C GLY A 291 7.49 -1.07 10.88
N GLY A 292 6.77 0.02 10.60
CA GLY A 292 5.87 0.12 9.45
C GLY A 292 6.62 0.22 8.12
N VAL A 293 5.88 0.12 7.01
CA VAL A 293 6.42 0.30 5.66
C VAL A 293 5.64 1.42 4.99
N ALA A 294 6.36 2.44 4.50
CA ALA A 294 5.80 3.47 3.65
C ALA A 294 5.92 3.05 2.18
N SER A 295 4.81 3.03 1.46
CA SER A 295 4.73 2.84 0.02
C SER A 295 5.08 4.14 -0.70
N CYS A 296 6.24 4.19 -1.35
CA CYS A 296 6.68 5.34 -2.12
C CYS A 296 6.47 5.13 -3.62
N MET A 297 6.16 6.21 -4.32
CA MET A 297 6.16 6.28 -5.77
C MET A 297 7.12 7.35 -6.24
N VAL A 298 8.00 7.04 -7.18
CA VAL A 298 8.98 7.98 -7.76
C VAL A 298 8.54 8.35 -9.16
N ALA A 299 8.60 9.63 -9.50
CA ALA A 299 8.38 10.15 -10.85
C ALA A 299 9.35 11.28 -11.18
N CYS A 300 9.56 11.52 -12.47
CA CYS A 300 10.45 12.56 -12.97
C CYS A 300 9.72 13.47 -13.97
N PHE A 301 9.97 14.78 -13.89
CA PHE A 301 9.40 15.76 -14.82
C PHE A 301 10.03 15.71 -16.21
N ALA A 302 11.23 15.11 -16.32
CA ALA A 302 12.09 15.06 -17.50
C ALA A 302 12.68 16.41 -17.96
N ASN A 303 12.15 17.55 -17.48
CA ASN A 303 12.67 18.89 -17.72
C ASN A 303 12.62 19.74 -16.44
N ALA A 304 13.45 20.79 -16.42
CA ALA A 304 13.43 21.83 -15.40
C ALA A 304 12.40 22.92 -15.75
N GLY A 305 11.81 23.56 -14.74
CA GLY A 305 10.82 24.62 -14.88
C GLY A 305 9.48 24.33 -14.18
N ASN A 306 8.75 25.39 -13.82
CA ASN A 306 7.54 25.24 -12.98
C ASN A 306 6.34 24.71 -13.75
N VAL A 307 6.29 24.92 -15.07
CA VAL A 307 5.16 24.47 -15.90
C VAL A 307 5.08 22.95 -15.93
N ASP A 308 6.18 22.29 -16.31
CA ASP A 308 6.25 20.82 -16.35
C ASP A 308 6.09 20.24 -14.93
N ALA A 309 6.74 20.86 -13.94
CA ALA A 309 6.61 20.46 -12.54
C ALA A 309 5.15 20.51 -12.06
N ALA A 310 4.42 21.58 -12.35
CA ALA A 310 3.02 21.73 -11.95
C ALA A 310 2.10 20.73 -12.66
N VAL A 311 2.25 20.56 -13.97
CA VAL A 311 1.42 19.65 -14.78
C VAL A 311 1.63 18.21 -14.33
N VAL A 312 2.88 17.74 -14.28
CA VAL A 312 3.20 16.36 -13.89
C VAL A 312 2.74 16.09 -12.46
N THR A 313 2.97 17.02 -11.53
CA THR A 313 2.52 16.89 -10.14
C THR A 313 1.00 16.78 -10.07
N ALA A 314 0.26 17.70 -10.69
CA ALA A 314 -1.22 17.68 -10.65
C ALA A 314 -1.81 16.40 -11.26
N THR A 315 -1.23 15.92 -12.37
CA THR A 315 -1.63 14.65 -12.99
C THR A 315 -1.44 13.47 -12.03
N LEU A 316 -0.26 13.35 -11.40
CA LEU A 316 0.03 12.26 -10.47
C LEU A 316 -0.80 12.35 -9.18
N LEU A 317 -1.08 13.57 -8.70
CA LEU A 317 -1.95 13.80 -7.55
C LEU A 317 -3.39 13.36 -7.82
N THR A 318 -3.87 13.57 -9.05
CA THR A 318 -5.21 13.14 -9.47
C THR A 318 -5.30 11.62 -9.64
N GLU A 319 -4.29 11.02 -10.28
CA GLU A 319 -4.28 9.59 -10.62
C GLU A 319 -4.03 8.70 -9.41
N PHE A 320 -3.04 9.04 -8.57
CA PHE A 320 -2.60 8.18 -7.48
C PHE A 320 -3.04 8.64 -6.09
N ARG A 321 -3.47 9.89 -5.95
CA ARG A 321 -3.93 10.49 -4.67
C ARG A 321 -2.97 10.23 -3.49
N PRO A 322 -1.65 10.46 -3.64
CA PRO A 322 -0.70 10.21 -2.57
C PRO A 322 -1.03 11.02 -1.32
N ASP A 323 -0.62 10.55 -0.14
CA ASP A 323 -0.85 11.27 1.11
C ASP A 323 0.13 12.44 1.31
N ASN A 324 1.37 12.29 0.84
CA ASN A 324 2.42 13.31 0.96
C ASN A 324 3.23 13.42 -0.33
N VAL A 325 3.79 14.60 -0.57
CA VAL A 325 4.71 14.85 -1.69
C VAL A 325 6.07 15.27 -1.15
N VAL A 326 7.14 14.66 -1.66
CA VAL A 326 8.50 15.12 -1.42
C VAL A 326 9.16 15.39 -2.76
N MET A 327 9.53 16.64 -3.00
CA MET A 327 10.38 16.98 -4.13
C MET A 327 11.85 16.89 -3.72
N MET A 328 12.66 16.18 -4.50
CA MET A 328 14.10 16.17 -4.30
C MET A 328 14.86 16.50 -5.59
N GLY A 329 16.05 17.07 -5.43
CA GLY A 329 16.93 17.34 -6.56
C GLY A 329 18.08 18.25 -6.19
N ILE A 330 18.62 18.96 -7.17
CA ILE A 330 19.72 19.90 -7.00
C ILE A 330 19.25 21.35 -7.05
N ALA A 331 20.06 22.25 -6.50
CA ALA A 331 19.81 23.69 -6.51
C ALA A 331 21.12 24.48 -6.47
N ALA A 332 21.05 25.76 -6.83
CA ALA A 332 22.12 26.72 -6.62
C ALA A 332 22.04 27.27 -5.20
N GLY A 333 23.18 27.44 -4.53
CA GLY A 333 23.27 28.04 -3.19
C GLY A 333 24.04 29.38 -3.21
N ILE A 334 23.72 30.29 -2.30
CA ILE A 334 24.51 31.52 -2.16
C ILE A 334 25.86 31.19 -1.54
N ARG A 335 26.97 31.49 -2.22
CA ARG A 335 28.35 31.12 -1.83
C ARG A 335 28.74 31.42 -0.39
N LYS A 336 28.25 32.52 0.20
CA LYS A 336 28.55 32.90 1.60
C LYS A 336 27.66 32.20 2.64
N LYS A 337 26.59 31.52 2.19
CA LYS A 337 25.56 30.89 3.01
C LYS A 337 25.54 29.37 2.88
N CYS A 338 25.90 28.85 1.71
CA CYS A 338 25.87 27.42 1.40
C CYS A 338 27.26 26.86 1.09
N ALA A 339 27.36 25.53 1.11
CA ALA A 339 28.51 24.77 0.62
C ALA A 339 28.06 23.77 -0.46
N LEU A 340 28.95 23.43 -1.41
CA LEU A 340 28.65 22.40 -2.40
C LEU A 340 28.48 21.04 -1.72
N GLY A 341 27.50 20.26 -2.15
CA GLY A 341 27.12 18.99 -1.52
C GLY A 341 26.33 19.13 -0.21
N GLU A 342 26.09 20.36 0.27
CA GLU A 342 25.21 20.59 1.41
C GLU A 342 23.76 20.29 1.01
N VAL A 343 22.98 19.70 1.92
CA VAL A 343 21.55 19.48 1.70
C VAL A 343 20.74 20.52 2.46
N VAL A 344 19.77 21.10 1.78
CA VAL A 344 18.79 22.00 2.37
C VAL A 344 17.39 21.39 2.33
N ILE A 345 16.57 21.74 3.31
CA ILE A 345 15.15 21.46 3.33
C ILE A 345 14.40 22.78 3.28
N ALA A 346 13.48 22.94 2.34
CA ALA A 346 12.79 24.21 2.12
C ALA A 346 11.76 24.45 3.24
N GLU A 347 11.99 25.44 4.10
CA GLU A 347 10.98 25.90 5.08
C GLU A 347 9.96 26.88 4.46
N ARG A 348 10.31 27.45 3.31
CA ARG A 348 9.54 28.42 2.55
C ARG A 348 10.00 28.46 1.10
N ILE A 349 9.03 28.56 0.20
CA ILE A 349 9.25 28.85 -1.22
C ILE A 349 8.88 30.32 -1.48
N VAL A 350 9.75 31.04 -2.17
CA VAL A 350 9.51 32.39 -2.67
C VAL A 350 9.50 32.32 -4.20
N ALA A 351 8.31 32.32 -4.80
CA ALA A 351 8.14 32.32 -6.24
C ALA A 351 8.44 33.72 -6.79
N TYR A 352 9.62 33.90 -7.38
CA TYR A 352 10.12 35.24 -7.74
C TYR A 352 9.67 35.74 -9.12
N GLY A 353 9.00 34.90 -9.90
CA GLY A 353 8.61 35.22 -11.28
C GLY A 353 7.46 36.22 -11.40
N GLY A 354 6.62 36.37 -10.37
CA GLY A 354 5.50 37.31 -10.38
C GLY A 354 6.00 38.76 -10.40
N GLN A 355 5.62 39.52 -11.43
CA GLN A 355 6.05 40.91 -11.63
C GLN A 355 4.96 41.73 -12.33
N ALA A 356 4.92 43.04 -12.07
CA ALA A 356 4.14 44.00 -12.83
C ALA A 356 5.04 44.95 -13.61
N VAL A 357 4.70 45.18 -14.88
CA VAL A 357 5.37 46.18 -15.72
C VAL A 357 4.57 47.47 -15.62
N LEU A 358 5.14 48.46 -14.95
CA LEU A 358 4.58 49.80 -14.79
C LEU A 358 5.01 50.71 -15.94
N ALA A 359 4.43 51.92 -16.00
CA ALA A 359 4.83 52.94 -16.97
C ALA A 359 6.35 53.22 -16.90
N ASN A 360 6.93 53.63 -18.02
CA ASN A 360 8.36 53.91 -18.18
C ASN A 360 9.30 52.69 -17.95
N GLY A 361 8.77 51.47 -18.05
CA GLY A 361 9.57 50.24 -17.96
C GLY A 361 10.01 49.86 -16.54
N VAL A 362 9.39 50.47 -15.51
CA VAL A 362 9.64 50.09 -14.11
C VAL A 362 9.01 48.72 -13.86
N ILE A 363 9.83 47.77 -13.39
CA ILE A 363 9.37 46.43 -13.01
C ILE A 363 9.17 46.42 -11.49
N GLU A 364 7.95 46.12 -11.06
CA GLU A 364 7.60 45.94 -9.65
C GLU A 364 7.49 44.44 -9.34
N PRO A 365 8.32 43.90 -8.42
CA PRO A 365 8.24 42.48 -8.06
C PRO A 365 6.98 42.18 -7.23
N ARG A 366 6.31 41.07 -7.54
CA ARG A 366 5.12 40.56 -6.86
C ARG A 366 5.29 39.07 -6.54
N PRO A 367 6.23 38.73 -5.64
CA PRO A 367 6.50 37.33 -5.32
C PRO A 367 5.35 36.71 -4.53
N GLU A 368 5.08 35.44 -4.80
CA GLU A 368 4.24 34.61 -3.95
C GLU A 368 5.12 33.85 -2.94
N MET A 369 4.67 33.74 -1.69
CA MET A 369 5.46 33.14 -0.62
C MET A 369 4.68 32.05 0.09
N THR A 370 5.05 30.81 -0.16
CA THR A 370 4.38 29.63 0.41
C THR A 370 5.17 29.10 1.60
N LYS A 371 4.47 28.89 2.73
CA LYS A 371 5.02 28.24 3.92
C LYS A 371 4.57 26.78 3.94
N LEU A 372 5.38 25.93 4.56
CA LEU A 372 4.98 24.56 4.87
C LEU A 372 3.72 24.52 5.75
N ALA A 373 2.85 23.55 5.46
CA ALA A 373 1.68 23.23 6.29
C ALA A 373 2.10 22.98 7.75
N PHE A 374 1.20 23.24 8.71
CA PHE A 374 1.54 23.15 10.14
C PHE A 374 2.12 21.80 10.54
N ARG A 375 1.51 20.69 10.10
CA ARG A 375 2.00 19.33 10.33
C ARG A 375 3.42 19.13 9.82
N VAL A 376 3.69 19.49 8.56
CA VAL A 376 5.02 19.33 7.94
C VAL A 376 6.07 20.16 8.68
N ARG A 377 5.70 21.33 9.22
CA ARG A 377 6.60 22.12 10.08
C ARG A 377 6.92 21.43 11.40
N GLN A 378 5.96 20.74 12.02
CA GLN A 378 6.20 19.97 13.24
C GLN A 378 7.08 18.76 12.95
N ASP A 379 6.80 18.02 11.88
CA ASP A 379 7.59 16.89 11.40
C ASP A 379 9.05 17.33 11.15
N LEU A 380 9.24 18.42 10.41
CA LEU A 380 10.57 18.98 10.12
C LEU A 380 11.30 19.45 11.39
N ALA A 381 10.61 20.13 12.31
CA ALA A 381 11.22 20.58 13.56
C ALA A 381 11.67 19.41 14.44
N SER A 382 10.84 18.36 14.53
CA SER A 382 11.18 17.12 15.23
C SER A 382 12.38 16.43 14.57
N TYR A 383 12.36 16.30 13.25
CA TYR A 383 13.43 15.66 12.48
C TYR A 383 14.80 16.34 12.68
N LEU A 384 14.84 17.68 12.64
CA LEU A 384 16.07 18.47 12.80
C LEU A 384 16.51 18.67 14.26
N SER A 385 15.70 18.27 15.25
CA SER A 385 15.98 18.53 16.67
C SER A 385 17.17 17.77 17.25
N ASN A 386 17.63 16.69 16.59
CA ASN A 386 18.74 15.87 17.05
C ASN A 386 19.82 15.69 15.95
N PRO A 387 20.73 16.67 15.78
CA PRO A 387 21.79 16.63 14.76
C PRO A 387 22.76 15.44 14.91
N ALA A 388 23.08 15.03 16.14
CA ALA A 388 23.93 13.88 16.39
C ALA A 388 23.26 12.58 15.92
N GLY A 389 21.97 12.43 16.24
CA GLY A 389 21.15 11.31 15.76
C GLY A 389 20.99 11.30 14.24
N LEU A 390 20.80 12.47 13.61
CA LEU A 390 20.78 12.60 12.14
C LEU A 390 22.10 12.15 11.52
N THR A 391 23.23 12.59 12.08
CA THR A 391 24.56 12.19 11.61
C THR A 391 24.73 10.66 11.66
N ALA A 392 24.34 10.05 12.79
CA ALA A 392 24.44 8.60 12.96
C ALA A 392 23.57 7.80 11.98
N ARG A 393 22.41 8.33 11.56
CA ARG A 393 21.53 7.66 10.59
C ARG A 393 21.93 7.91 9.14
N LEU A 394 22.36 9.12 8.81
CA LEU A 394 22.69 9.51 7.44
C LEU A 394 24.07 9.00 7.01
N THR A 395 25.05 8.89 7.92
CA THR A 395 26.41 8.43 7.57
C THR A 395 26.41 7.05 6.89
N PRO A 396 25.73 6.00 7.43
CA PRO A 396 25.65 4.71 6.76
C PRO A 396 24.93 4.75 5.41
N ILE A 397 23.98 5.67 5.22
CA ILE A 397 23.29 5.85 3.92
C ILE A 397 24.25 6.46 2.90
N TYR A 398 25.04 7.47 3.30
CA TYR A 398 26.06 8.08 2.46
C TYR A 398 27.14 7.08 2.06
N GLU A 399 27.59 6.24 2.99
CA GLU A 399 28.55 5.15 2.73
C GLU A 399 27.98 4.15 1.72
N ARG A 400 26.74 3.68 1.93
CA ARG A 400 26.08 2.73 1.01
C ARG A 400 25.87 3.30 -0.40
N MET A 401 25.71 4.61 -0.52
CA MET A 401 25.52 5.31 -1.79
C MET A 401 26.84 5.80 -2.40
N ASP A 402 27.98 5.48 -1.80
CA ASP A 402 29.33 5.90 -2.22
C ASP A 402 29.48 7.43 -2.37
N ILE A 403 28.84 8.19 -1.48
CA ILE A 403 28.87 9.66 -1.50
C ILE A 403 30.18 10.15 -0.87
N VAL A 404 31.18 10.43 -1.71
CA VAL A 404 32.48 10.97 -1.29
C VAL A 404 32.66 12.38 -1.83
N LEU A 405 32.44 13.38 -0.97
CA LEU A 405 32.65 14.78 -1.32
C LEU A 405 34.15 15.14 -1.29
N PRO A 406 34.64 15.97 -2.23
CA PRO A 406 36.04 16.39 -2.26
C PRO A 406 36.36 17.36 -1.10
N ALA A 407 37.64 17.40 -0.71
CA ALA A 407 38.09 18.38 0.27
C ALA A 407 37.87 19.82 -0.22
N SER A 408 37.57 20.73 0.71
CA SER A 408 37.44 22.15 0.39
C SER A 408 38.79 22.72 -0.09
N THR A 409 38.77 23.54 -1.14
CA THR A 409 39.95 24.23 -1.68
C THR A 409 39.78 25.75 -1.63
N LYS A 410 40.85 26.50 -1.89
CA LYS A 410 40.83 27.97 -1.88
C LYS A 410 39.86 28.48 -2.95
N GLY A 411 38.66 28.87 -2.52
CA GLY A 411 37.58 29.38 -3.40
C GLY A 411 36.42 28.41 -3.61
N THR A 412 36.47 27.17 -3.11
CA THR A 412 35.38 26.18 -3.20
C THR A 412 35.08 25.62 -1.82
N LYS A 413 33.94 26.03 -1.25
CA LYS A 413 33.45 25.53 0.04
C LYS A 413 32.61 24.28 -0.21
N VAL A 414 33.04 23.15 0.34
CA VAL A 414 32.34 21.85 0.23
C VAL A 414 31.83 21.45 1.61
N ALA A 415 30.65 20.84 1.67
CA ALA A 415 30.05 20.36 2.90
C ALA A 415 31.01 19.40 3.64
N GLN A 416 31.06 19.51 4.96
CA GLN A 416 31.94 18.71 5.83
C GLN A 416 31.14 17.69 6.66
N GLY A 417 29.83 17.59 6.44
CA GLY A 417 28.94 16.70 7.16
C GLY A 417 27.65 16.45 6.38
N VAL A 418 26.85 15.53 6.90
CA VAL A 418 25.65 14.98 6.22
C VAL A 418 24.34 15.63 6.68
N VAL A 419 24.38 16.43 7.75
CA VAL A 419 23.18 16.99 8.38
C VAL A 419 22.58 18.08 7.49
N PRO A 420 21.30 17.96 7.10
CA PRO A 420 20.64 18.99 6.31
C PRO A 420 20.29 20.21 7.18
N LYS A 421 20.10 21.37 6.53
CA LYS A 421 19.59 22.59 7.19
C LYS A 421 18.29 23.09 6.57
N ALA A 422 17.47 23.79 7.35
CA ALA A 422 16.31 24.50 6.82
C ALA A 422 16.74 25.78 6.07
N ALA A 423 16.12 26.08 4.94
CA ALA A 423 16.40 27.29 4.16
C ALA A 423 15.14 27.87 3.48
N THR A 424 15.14 29.19 3.24
CA THR A 424 14.19 29.81 2.30
C THR A 424 14.75 29.67 0.89
N VAL A 425 13.93 29.12 0.00
CA VAL A 425 14.29 28.82 -1.39
C VAL A 425 13.53 29.77 -2.33
N ALA A 426 14.24 30.36 -3.28
CA ALA A 426 13.66 31.12 -4.37
C ALA A 426 13.38 30.19 -5.56
N SER A 427 12.19 30.27 -6.14
CA SER A 427 11.78 29.39 -7.23
C SER A 427 11.25 30.19 -8.43
N GLY A 428 11.66 29.83 -9.65
CA GLY A 428 11.21 30.51 -10.87
C GLY A 428 11.93 30.02 -12.12
N GLU A 429 11.64 30.63 -13.28
CA GLU A 429 12.09 30.11 -14.59
C GLU A 429 13.55 30.46 -14.97
N TRP A 430 14.29 31.14 -14.09
CA TRP A 430 15.66 31.57 -14.43
C TRP A 430 16.67 30.50 -14.04
N LEU A 431 17.43 30.03 -15.03
CA LEU A 431 18.69 29.34 -14.75
C LEU A 431 19.76 30.39 -14.36
N ILE A 432 19.92 30.60 -13.06
CA ILE A 432 20.83 31.62 -12.52
C ILE A 432 22.29 31.25 -12.83
N ARG A 433 23.00 32.17 -13.51
CA ARG A 433 24.44 32.08 -13.80
C ARG A 433 25.19 33.38 -13.47
N ASP A 434 24.52 34.28 -12.76
CA ASP A 434 25.00 35.59 -12.36
C ASP A 434 24.87 35.71 -10.82
N PRO A 435 25.99 35.71 -10.08
CA PRO A 435 25.99 35.81 -8.63
C PRO A 435 25.37 37.10 -8.08
N GLU A 436 25.46 38.20 -8.82
CA GLU A 436 24.90 39.48 -8.40
C GLU A 436 23.38 39.42 -8.48
N LYS A 437 22.83 38.91 -9.59
CA LYS A 437 21.38 38.64 -9.71
C LYS A 437 20.90 37.61 -8.69
N PHE A 438 21.70 36.59 -8.38
CA PHE A 438 21.34 35.65 -7.33
C PHE A 438 21.22 36.35 -5.97
N LEU A 439 22.18 37.21 -5.63
CA LEU A 439 22.14 37.98 -4.39
C LEU A 439 20.95 38.95 -4.35
N GLN A 440 20.57 39.56 -5.48
CA GLN A 440 19.41 40.45 -5.58
C GLN A 440 18.09 39.75 -5.22
N LEU A 441 17.94 38.43 -5.43
CA LEU A 441 16.74 37.72 -4.99
C LEU A 441 16.48 37.86 -3.49
N ARG A 442 17.52 38.13 -2.68
CA ARG A 442 17.35 38.39 -1.24
C ARG A 442 16.60 39.68 -0.93
N GLU A 443 16.49 40.61 -1.87
CA GLU A 443 15.68 41.82 -1.70
C GLU A 443 14.18 41.48 -1.65
N LEU A 444 13.76 40.38 -2.29
CA LEU A 444 12.39 39.86 -2.21
C LEU A 444 12.09 39.27 -0.83
N HIS A 445 13.06 38.56 -0.25
CA HIS A 445 12.97 38.04 1.11
C HIS A 445 14.38 37.83 1.69
N GLY A 446 14.70 38.55 2.77
CA GLY A 446 16.06 38.61 3.34
C GLY A 446 16.65 37.29 3.88
N LYS A 447 15.89 36.18 3.83
CA LYS A 447 16.36 34.83 4.19
C LYS A 447 16.62 33.90 2.99
N ILE A 448 16.45 34.35 1.74
CA ILE A 448 16.74 33.49 0.58
C ILE A 448 18.22 33.08 0.59
N GLU A 449 18.47 31.78 0.51
CA GLU A 449 19.84 31.22 0.45
C GLU A 449 20.05 30.29 -0.75
N VAL A 450 18.97 29.83 -1.38
CA VAL A 450 18.97 28.79 -2.40
C VAL A 450 18.02 29.20 -3.53
N ALA A 451 18.34 28.83 -4.76
CA ALA A 451 17.46 29.02 -5.92
C ALA A 451 17.39 27.76 -6.80
N GLU A 452 16.19 27.46 -7.30
CA GLU A 452 15.88 26.36 -8.20
C GLU A 452 14.68 26.72 -9.12
N MET A 453 14.23 25.79 -9.96
CA MET A 453 13.32 26.11 -11.08
C MET A 453 11.94 25.42 -11.04
N GLU A 454 11.62 24.58 -10.05
CA GLU A 454 10.40 23.74 -10.07
C GLU A 454 9.47 23.92 -8.85
N GLY A 455 10.02 24.40 -7.74
CA GLY A 455 9.36 24.42 -6.44
C GLY A 455 8.04 25.17 -6.40
N ALA A 456 7.94 26.32 -7.07
CA ALA A 456 6.70 27.07 -7.13
C ALA A 456 5.59 26.25 -7.82
N GLY A 457 5.91 25.56 -8.92
CA GLY A 457 4.98 24.70 -9.64
C GLY A 457 4.51 23.51 -8.81
N VAL A 458 5.43 22.80 -8.16
CA VAL A 458 5.08 21.64 -7.29
C VAL A 458 4.22 22.08 -6.12
N PHE A 459 4.60 23.17 -5.44
CA PHE A 459 3.85 23.66 -4.28
C PHE A 459 2.45 24.15 -4.66
N ALA A 460 2.31 24.85 -5.79
CA ALA A 460 1.01 25.29 -6.30
C ALA A 460 0.11 24.09 -6.64
N ALA A 461 0.63 23.05 -7.30
CA ALA A 461 -0.12 21.85 -7.60
C ALA A 461 -0.57 21.10 -6.33
N CYS A 462 0.30 21.02 -5.32
CA CYS A 462 -0.02 20.39 -4.04
C CYS A 462 -1.06 21.20 -3.25
N GLU A 463 -0.96 22.53 -3.22
CA GLU A 463 -1.93 23.42 -2.58
C GLU A 463 -3.32 23.25 -3.20
N ALA A 464 -3.41 23.23 -4.54
CA ALA A 464 -4.67 23.01 -5.26
C ALA A 464 -5.34 21.66 -4.95
N HIS A 465 -4.56 20.64 -4.57
CA HIS A 465 -5.05 19.30 -4.20
C HIS A 465 -5.11 19.09 -2.67
N ASN A 466 -4.80 20.12 -1.89
CA ASN A 466 -4.73 20.07 -0.43
C ASN A 466 -3.79 18.97 0.10
N LYS A 467 -2.64 18.79 -0.57
CA LYS A 467 -1.63 17.78 -0.24
C LYS A 467 -0.41 18.40 0.45
N PRO A 468 0.05 17.83 1.58
CA PRO A 468 1.31 18.21 2.20
C PRO A 468 2.49 18.00 1.26
N VAL A 469 3.40 18.98 1.21
CA VAL A 469 4.61 18.95 0.38
C VAL A 469 5.83 19.40 1.15
N LEU A 470 6.98 18.77 0.90
CA LEU A 470 8.31 19.19 1.35
C LEU A 470 9.28 19.17 0.17
N MET A 471 10.25 20.08 0.15
CA MET A 471 11.34 20.07 -0.83
C MET A 471 12.70 19.88 -0.14
N ILE A 472 13.53 19.01 -0.71
CA ILE A 472 14.88 18.68 -0.26
C ILE A 472 15.85 18.89 -1.43
N ARG A 473 16.81 19.81 -1.31
CA ARG A 473 17.74 20.13 -2.40
C ARG A 473 19.20 19.97 -1.98
N GLY A 474 20.00 19.33 -2.82
CA GLY A 474 21.45 19.34 -2.69
C GLY A 474 22.04 20.54 -3.43
N ILE A 475 23.01 21.21 -2.84
CA ILE A 475 23.67 22.37 -3.46
C ILE A 475 24.72 21.89 -4.48
N SER A 476 24.43 22.06 -5.78
CA SER A 476 25.31 21.62 -6.87
C SER A 476 26.26 22.71 -7.37
N ASP A 477 25.87 23.98 -7.23
CA ASP A 477 26.65 25.13 -7.68
C ASP A 477 26.30 26.40 -6.88
N PHE A 478 26.93 27.52 -7.25
CA PHE A 478 26.74 28.81 -6.60
C PHE A 478 26.05 29.86 -7.48
N GLY A 479 25.36 29.44 -8.54
CA GLY A 479 24.69 30.33 -9.49
C GLY A 479 25.67 31.19 -10.29
N ASP A 480 26.88 30.68 -10.54
CA ASP A 480 27.91 31.36 -11.34
C ASP A 480 28.24 30.59 -12.63
N SER A 481 29.16 31.13 -13.43
CA SER A 481 29.60 30.49 -14.67
C SER A 481 30.58 29.32 -14.48
N LYS A 482 31.03 29.05 -13.24
CA LYS A 482 32.01 27.99 -12.93
C LYS A 482 31.27 26.71 -12.55
N LYS A 483 31.00 25.86 -13.54
CA LYS A 483 30.35 24.58 -13.33
C LYS A 483 31.35 23.44 -13.19
N ASP A 484 31.17 22.64 -12.14
CA ASP A 484 31.76 21.32 -12.00
C ASP A 484 30.61 20.30 -11.95
N SER A 485 30.40 19.59 -13.05
CA SER A 485 29.28 18.67 -13.22
C SER A 485 29.28 17.51 -12.22
N ARG A 486 30.42 17.21 -11.57
CA ARG A 486 30.50 16.18 -10.53
C ARG A 486 29.65 16.52 -9.32
N PHE A 487 29.50 17.80 -8.99
CA PHE A 487 28.63 18.23 -7.89
C PHE A 487 27.15 18.04 -8.19
N HIS A 488 26.73 17.94 -9.46
CA HIS A 488 25.35 17.57 -9.75
C HIS A 488 25.06 16.14 -9.26
N HIS A 489 26.01 15.22 -9.47
CA HIS A 489 25.88 13.84 -9.03
C HIS A 489 25.86 13.75 -7.51
N TRP A 490 26.89 14.27 -6.83
CA TRP A 490 26.98 14.20 -5.37
C TRP A 490 25.84 14.93 -4.67
N ALA A 491 25.43 16.11 -5.15
CA ALA A 491 24.31 16.84 -4.57
C ALA A 491 22.99 16.08 -4.74
N SER A 492 22.77 15.44 -5.90
CA SER A 492 21.58 14.61 -6.13
C SER A 492 21.55 13.42 -5.16
N GLN A 493 22.67 12.72 -4.99
CA GLN A 493 22.77 11.58 -4.06
C GLN A 493 22.57 12.02 -2.60
N ALA A 494 23.17 13.14 -2.19
CA ALA A 494 23.03 13.69 -0.85
C ALA A 494 21.56 14.05 -0.54
N ALA A 495 20.86 14.69 -1.49
CA ALA A 495 19.44 14.99 -1.37
C ALA A 495 18.57 13.72 -1.29
N ALA A 496 18.90 12.71 -2.09
CA ALA A 496 18.19 11.42 -2.08
C ALA A 496 18.39 10.67 -0.75
N ALA A 497 19.61 10.66 -0.21
CA ALA A 497 19.91 10.07 1.10
C ALA A 497 19.08 10.71 2.23
N VAL A 498 19.02 12.05 2.25
CA VAL A 498 18.20 12.80 3.21
C VAL A 498 16.70 12.57 2.99
N THR A 499 16.26 12.42 1.73
CA THR A 499 14.86 12.14 1.39
C THR A 499 14.40 10.81 1.97
N VAL A 500 15.19 9.74 1.82
CA VAL A 500 14.84 8.41 2.35
C VAL A 500 14.86 8.39 3.89
N ASP A 501 15.85 9.01 4.54
CA ASP A 501 15.84 9.11 6.02
C ASP A 501 14.66 9.94 6.53
N TYR A 502 14.30 11.03 5.83
CA TYR A 502 13.14 11.84 6.20
C TYR A 502 11.84 11.04 6.08
N ILE A 503 11.64 10.28 5.00
CA ILE A 503 10.46 9.41 4.86
C ILE A 503 10.42 8.36 5.97
N ALA A 504 11.56 7.75 6.29
CA ALA A 504 11.65 6.68 7.29
C ALA A 504 11.47 7.17 8.75
N CYS A 505 11.98 8.36 9.06
CA CYS A 505 12.17 8.81 10.44
C CYS A 505 11.55 10.19 10.77
N GLY A 506 11.26 11.02 9.78
CA GLY A 506 10.77 12.39 9.94
C GLY A 506 9.30 12.58 9.58
N LEU A 507 8.76 11.76 8.68
CA LEU A 507 7.41 11.92 8.15
C LEU A 507 6.37 11.18 9.00
N SER A 508 5.41 11.93 9.54
CA SER A 508 4.20 11.35 10.11
C SER A 508 3.30 10.88 8.95
N LEU A 509 2.97 9.59 8.87
CA LEU A 509 1.93 9.07 7.98
C LEU A 509 0.62 8.86 8.75
N ASN A 510 -0.51 8.99 8.08
CA ASN A 510 -1.79 8.62 8.69
C ASN A 510 -1.87 7.10 8.69
N SER A 511 -1.81 6.49 9.87
CA SER A 511 -2.02 5.05 10.09
C SER A 511 -3.48 4.67 9.96
#